data_AF-A0A1F8PAQ5-F1
#
_entry.id   AF-A0A1F8PAQ5-F1
#
_cell.length_a   1.000
_cell.length_b   1.000
_cell.length_c   1.000
_cell.angle_alpha   90.00
_cell.angle_beta   90.00
_cell.angle_gamma   90.00
#
_symmetry.space_group_name_H-M   'P 1'
#
loop_
_entity.id
_entity.type
_entity.pdbx_description
1 polymer ?
#
loop_
_entity_poly.entity_id
_entity_poly.type
_entity_poly.pdbx_seq_one_letter_code
_entity_poly.pdbx_strand_id
1 'polypeptide(L)'
;MVRITKPTGSIFVHNVPKWLTYYACILNDIAYFRHWIAWDAMSNPLGKTLLPAHYGVLFYTKKQRGYKFYEIRTPHKRCRVCNSYLKDYGGKKDQMHPFGALVSDVWTDIHRIRHNVRRDEHPCQLPIPLLERIVLMSTDPGDIVLDPFLGTGTTAIAAKALGRHFVGIELDPEYASLAKDKIEKVRETTYQGYFVSYFLGKIQSIRDVDTTKIFPPQLTSIEKKRMRENGNNGHSHNEYEEIKNVVQTKLLEKRDIYKV
;
A
#
# COMPACT_ATOMS: atom_id res chain seq x y z
N MET A 1 15.28 -4.62 17.58
CA MET A 1 13.92 -4.20 17.15
C MET A 1 12.81 -4.87 17.96
N VAL A 2 12.72 -6.20 18.03
CA VAL A 2 11.63 -6.93 18.74
C VAL A 2 11.38 -6.46 20.18
N ARG A 3 12.45 -6.22 20.95
CA ARG A 3 12.38 -5.75 22.34
C ARG A 3 11.51 -4.48 22.48
N ILE A 4 11.70 -3.49 21.60
CA ILE A 4 11.08 -2.16 21.70
C ILE A 4 9.74 -2.06 20.96
N THR A 5 9.43 -2.99 20.06
CA THR A 5 8.11 -3.06 19.42
C THR A 5 7.03 -3.21 20.50
N LYS A 6 5.89 -2.51 20.37
CA LYS A 6 4.76 -2.67 21.31
C LYS A 6 4.12 -4.06 21.16
N PRO A 7 3.38 -4.58 22.15
CA PRO A 7 2.68 -5.87 22.01
C PRO A 7 1.77 -5.95 20.78
N THR A 8 1.14 -4.82 20.42
CA THR A 8 0.26 -4.69 19.26
C THR A 8 1.00 -4.39 17.95
N GLY A 9 2.33 -4.26 18.00
CA GLY A 9 3.16 -3.78 16.90
C GLY A 9 3.70 -4.88 15.99
N SER A 10 4.11 -4.42 14.81
CA SER A 10 4.57 -5.24 13.69
C SER A 10 6.04 -4.93 13.38
N ILE A 11 6.71 -5.88 12.72
CA ILE A 11 8.12 -5.81 12.33
C ILE A 11 8.22 -6.25 10.88
N PHE A 12 8.87 -5.43 10.05
CA PHE A 12 9.07 -5.71 8.64
C PHE A 12 10.57 -5.75 8.30
N VAL A 13 11.00 -6.75 7.56
CA VAL A 13 12.40 -6.87 7.09
C VAL A 13 12.41 -7.10 5.59
N HIS A 14 12.92 -6.12 4.85
CA HIS A 14 13.04 -6.17 3.39
C HIS A 14 14.45 -6.61 2.98
N ASN A 15 14.55 -7.62 2.12
CA ASN A 15 15.82 -8.02 1.50
C ASN A 15 15.59 -8.97 0.30
N VAL A 16 16.66 -9.36 -0.39
CA VAL A 16 16.58 -10.49 -1.33
C VAL A 16 16.33 -11.80 -0.57
N PRO A 17 15.60 -12.76 -1.16
CA PRO A 17 15.20 -14.00 -0.48
C PRO A 17 16.33 -14.75 0.20
N LYS A 18 17.53 -14.80 -0.43
CA LYS A 18 18.71 -15.47 0.13
C LYS A 18 19.08 -14.97 1.53
N TRP A 19 18.98 -13.67 1.80
CA TRP A 19 19.34 -13.12 3.12
C TRP A 19 18.19 -13.21 4.11
N LEU A 20 16.95 -13.15 3.62
CA LEU A 20 15.76 -13.30 4.45
C LEU A 20 15.66 -14.67 5.11
N THR A 21 16.22 -15.73 4.53
CA THR A 21 16.24 -17.04 5.20
C THR A 21 17.00 -17.01 6.53
N TYR A 22 18.12 -16.29 6.59
CA TYR A 22 18.90 -16.11 7.82
C TYR A 22 18.16 -15.25 8.84
N TYR A 23 17.58 -14.12 8.39
CA TYR A 23 16.82 -13.25 9.28
C TYR A 23 15.54 -13.92 9.80
N ALA A 24 14.86 -14.72 8.97
CA ALA A 24 13.69 -15.49 9.39
C ALA A 24 14.06 -16.52 10.46
N CYS A 25 15.20 -17.22 10.32
CA CYS A 25 15.70 -18.14 11.33
C CYS A 25 15.83 -17.45 12.70
N ILE A 26 16.52 -16.30 12.74
CA ILE A 26 16.71 -15.52 13.97
C ILE A 26 15.37 -14.99 14.52
N LEU A 27 14.49 -14.49 13.65
CA LEU A 27 13.22 -13.89 14.08
C LEU A 27 12.23 -14.93 14.59
N ASN A 28 12.25 -16.16 14.08
CA ASN A 28 11.38 -17.25 14.53
C ASN A 28 11.60 -17.59 16.02
N ASP A 29 12.80 -17.36 16.55
CA ASP A 29 13.11 -17.63 17.97
C ASP A 29 12.53 -16.57 18.92
N ILE A 30 12.25 -15.36 18.43
CA ILE A 30 11.96 -14.19 19.28
C ILE A 30 10.69 -13.42 18.89
N ALA A 31 10.07 -13.74 17.76
CA ALA A 31 8.88 -13.08 17.24
C ALA A 31 8.00 -14.06 16.46
N TYR A 32 6.79 -13.63 16.10
CA TYR A 32 5.79 -14.49 15.47
C TYR A 32 5.67 -14.17 13.98
N PHE A 33 6.10 -15.09 13.12
CA PHE A 33 5.97 -14.99 11.66
C PHE A 33 4.50 -14.86 11.26
N ARG A 34 4.19 -13.92 10.34
CA ARG A 34 2.86 -13.73 9.74
C ARG A 34 2.86 -14.03 8.25
N HIS A 35 3.65 -13.29 7.48
CA HIS A 35 3.69 -13.42 6.02
C HIS A 35 5.11 -13.25 5.48
N TRP A 36 5.37 -13.94 4.37
CA TRP A 36 6.47 -13.64 3.48
C TRP A 36 5.88 -12.95 2.26
N ILE A 37 6.04 -11.62 2.17
CA ILE A 37 5.50 -10.84 1.08
C ILE A 37 6.52 -10.86 -0.07
N ALA A 38 6.12 -11.34 -1.25
CA ALA A 38 6.93 -11.27 -2.46
C ALA A 38 6.64 -9.96 -3.20
N TRP A 39 7.64 -9.10 -3.30
CA TRP A 39 7.56 -7.85 -4.03
C TRP A 39 8.27 -7.96 -5.38
N ASP A 40 7.48 -7.96 -6.46
CA ASP A 40 8.00 -8.07 -7.82
C ASP A 40 8.97 -6.95 -8.16
N ALA A 41 10.15 -7.35 -8.60
CA ALA A 41 11.26 -6.48 -8.91
C ALA A 41 11.50 -6.39 -10.42
N MET A 42 10.93 -7.27 -11.25
CA MET A 42 11.25 -7.48 -12.67
C MET A 42 12.76 -7.71 -12.91
N SER A 43 13.12 -8.80 -13.59
CA SER A 43 14.52 -9.19 -13.85
C SER A 43 14.84 -9.22 -15.34
N ASN A 44 16.13 -9.05 -15.68
CA ASN A 44 16.66 -9.41 -16.99
C ASN A 44 16.98 -10.92 -17.06
N PRO A 45 16.93 -11.55 -18.24
CA PRO A 45 17.29 -12.96 -18.42
C PRO A 45 18.78 -13.24 -18.11
N LEU A 46 19.07 -14.30 -17.35
CA LEU A 46 20.42 -14.79 -17.03
C LEU A 46 20.82 -16.06 -17.82
N GLY A 47 19.87 -16.70 -18.51
CA GLY A 47 20.12 -17.81 -19.44
C GLY A 47 20.50 -19.19 -18.83
N LYS A 48 20.93 -19.25 -17.55
CA LYS A 48 21.45 -20.49 -16.92
C LYS A 48 20.74 -20.90 -15.63
N THR A 49 19.81 -20.09 -15.11
CA THR A 49 19.09 -20.35 -13.85
C THR A 49 17.80 -19.52 -13.78
N LEU A 50 16.96 -19.76 -12.77
CA LEU A 50 15.81 -18.93 -12.47
C LEU A 50 16.24 -17.49 -12.21
N LEU A 51 15.48 -16.55 -12.79
CA LEU A 51 15.79 -15.13 -12.70
C LEU A 51 15.37 -14.60 -11.32
N PRO A 52 16.26 -13.93 -10.55
CA PRO A 52 15.87 -13.25 -9.32
C PRO A 52 14.92 -12.09 -9.62
N ALA A 53 13.62 -12.37 -9.59
CA ALA A 53 12.58 -11.44 -10.05
C ALA A 53 11.84 -10.73 -8.91
N HIS A 54 12.20 -10.95 -7.64
CA HIS A 54 11.52 -10.32 -6.50
C HIS A 54 12.45 -10.09 -5.30
N TYR A 55 12.06 -9.13 -4.48
CA TYR A 55 12.49 -9.01 -3.09
C TYR A 55 11.45 -9.65 -2.18
N GLY A 56 11.86 -10.04 -0.98
CA GLY A 56 10.92 -10.40 0.08
C GLY A 56 10.77 -9.28 1.10
N VAL A 57 9.61 -9.23 1.73
CA VAL A 57 9.37 -8.49 2.97
C VAL A 57 8.82 -9.47 3.99
N LEU A 58 9.65 -9.82 4.97
CA LEU A 58 9.21 -10.61 6.11
C LEU A 58 8.31 -9.76 6.99
N PHE A 59 7.13 -10.26 7.34
CA PHE A 59 6.22 -9.64 8.29
C PHE A 59 6.13 -10.50 9.56
N TYR A 60 6.60 -9.95 10.67
CA TYR A 60 6.53 -10.53 12.01
C TYR A 60 5.75 -9.64 12.97
N THR A 61 5.31 -10.23 14.06
CA THR A 61 4.59 -9.54 15.14
C THR A 61 5.22 -9.89 16.49
N LYS A 62 5.13 -8.99 17.46
CA LYS A 62 5.67 -9.25 18.80
C LYS A 62 4.85 -10.26 19.60
N LYS A 63 3.54 -10.31 19.35
CA LYS A 63 2.61 -11.24 19.99
C LYS A 63 1.86 -12.01 18.91
N GLN A 64 1.54 -13.27 19.20
CA GLN A 64 0.83 -14.15 18.27
C GLN A 64 -0.57 -13.64 17.90
N ARG A 65 -1.22 -12.89 18.79
CA ARG A 65 -2.57 -12.33 18.63
C ARG A 65 -2.60 -10.89 19.17
N GLY A 66 -3.61 -10.12 18.76
CA GLY A 66 -3.83 -8.74 19.21
C GLY A 66 -2.90 -7.70 18.58
N TYR A 67 -2.18 -8.07 17.52
CA TYR A 67 -1.44 -7.10 16.71
C TYR A 67 -2.37 -6.33 15.77
N LYS A 68 -1.98 -5.11 15.43
CA LYS A 68 -2.73 -4.29 14.46
C LYS A 68 -2.50 -4.83 13.05
N PHE A 69 -3.59 -5.10 12.35
CA PHE A 69 -3.58 -5.45 10.94
C PHE A 69 -4.84 -4.93 10.26
N TYR A 70 -4.66 -4.27 9.13
CA TYR A 70 -5.75 -3.71 8.33
C TYR A 70 -5.65 -4.25 6.91
N GLU A 71 -6.74 -4.81 6.42
CA GLU A 71 -6.85 -5.22 5.03
C GLU A 71 -6.70 -4.01 4.10
N ILE A 72 -5.91 -4.17 3.05
CA ILE A 72 -5.62 -3.12 2.08
C ILE A 72 -6.27 -3.46 0.75
N ARG A 73 -6.91 -2.47 0.13
CA ARG A 73 -7.39 -2.53 -1.24
C ARG A 73 -6.48 -1.76 -2.20
N THR A 74 -6.37 -2.28 -3.41
CA THR A 74 -5.71 -1.63 -4.55
C THR A 74 -6.66 -1.54 -5.74
N PRO A 75 -6.57 -0.49 -6.56
CA PRO A 75 -7.42 -0.34 -7.74
C PRO A 75 -7.43 -1.60 -8.62
N HIS A 76 -8.60 -1.92 -9.18
CA HIS A 76 -8.71 -3.02 -10.13
C HIS A 76 -7.77 -2.82 -11.32
N LYS A 77 -6.98 -3.85 -11.66
CA LYS A 77 -6.10 -3.80 -12.81
C LYS A 77 -6.91 -3.67 -14.11
N ARG A 78 -6.52 -2.70 -14.94
CA ARG A 78 -7.14 -2.39 -16.23
C ARG A 78 -6.12 -2.46 -17.36
N CYS A 79 -6.60 -2.80 -18.54
CA CYS A 79 -5.83 -2.74 -19.78
C CYS A 79 -5.47 -1.29 -20.09
N ARG A 80 -4.20 -1.03 -20.44
CA ARG A 80 -3.73 0.32 -20.75
C ARG A 80 -4.33 0.90 -22.04
N VAL A 81 -4.78 0.03 -22.95
CA VAL A 81 -5.30 0.43 -24.28
C VAL A 81 -6.81 0.64 -24.22
N CYS A 82 -7.57 -0.39 -23.85
CA CYS A 82 -9.03 -0.35 -23.89
C CYS A 82 -9.69 -0.07 -22.52
N ASN A 83 -8.90 0.16 -21.47
CA ASN A 83 -9.36 0.43 -20.09
C ASN A 83 -10.28 -0.65 -19.46
N SER A 84 -10.42 -1.80 -20.12
CA SER A 84 -11.20 -2.94 -19.63
C SER A 84 -10.48 -3.63 -18.46
N TYR A 85 -11.24 -4.25 -17.55
CA TYR A 85 -10.65 -5.01 -16.44
C TYR A 85 -9.82 -6.19 -16.97
N LEU A 86 -8.60 -6.36 -16.43
CA LEU A 86 -7.73 -7.48 -16.80
C LEU A 86 -8.16 -8.81 -16.19
N LYS A 87 -8.90 -8.77 -15.07
CA LYS A 87 -9.50 -9.95 -14.45
C LYS A 87 -10.99 -9.95 -14.77
N ASP A 88 -11.50 -11.09 -15.20
CA ASP A 88 -12.92 -11.25 -15.52
C ASP A 88 -13.80 -11.56 -14.29
N TYR A 89 -13.17 -11.77 -13.11
CA TYR A 89 -13.83 -12.08 -11.84
C TYR A 89 -14.92 -13.17 -11.96
N GLY A 90 -14.72 -14.14 -12.85
CA GLY A 90 -15.67 -15.22 -13.11
C GLY A 90 -17.04 -14.75 -13.60
N GLY A 91 -17.09 -13.66 -14.36
CA GLY A 91 -18.33 -13.05 -14.86
C GLY A 91 -19.10 -12.21 -13.82
N LYS A 92 -18.65 -12.18 -12.56
CA LYS A 92 -19.30 -11.46 -11.45
C LYS A 92 -18.84 -10.01 -11.35
N LYS A 93 -18.83 -9.29 -12.47
CA LYS A 93 -18.39 -7.89 -12.53
C LYS A 93 -19.26 -6.98 -11.68
N ASP A 94 -20.52 -7.32 -11.51
CA ASP A 94 -21.45 -6.62 -10.63
C ASP A 94 -21.07 -6.73 -9.15
N GLN A 95 -20.35 -7.78 -8.74
CA GLN A 95 -19.91 -8.01 -7.36
C GLN A 95 -18.51 -7.44 -7.08
N MET A 96 -17.94 -6.68 -8.01
CA MET A 96 -16.65 -6.04 -7.83
C MET A 96 -16.75 -4.88 -6.85
N HIS A 97 -15.71 -4.73 -6.04
CA HIS A 97 -15.63 -3.62 -5.12
C HIS A 97 -15.45 -2.29 -5.86
N PRO A 98 -16.18 -1.21 -5.50
CA PRO A 98 -16.14 0.08 -6.22
C PRO A 98 -14.72 0.60 -6.41
N PHE A 99 -13.90 0.53 -5.35
CA PHE A 99 -12.49 0.88 -5.41
C PHE A 99 -11.59 -0.19 -6.05
N GLY A 100 -11.58 -1.41 -5.51
CA GLY A 100 -10.54 -2.36 -5.86
C GLY A 100 -10.50 -3.66 -5.06
N ALA A 101 -9.63 -4.57 -5.49
CA ALA A 101 -9.46 -5.87 -4.85
C ALA A 101 -8.57 -5.77 -3.60
N LEU A 102 -8.77 -6.70 -2.67
CA LEU A 102 -7.86 -6.90 -1.54
C LEU A 102 -6.47 -7.31 -2.03
N VAL A 103 -5.45 -6.81 -1.34
CA VAL A 103 -4.04 -7.10 -1.58
C VAL A 103 -3.68 -8.48 -1.05
N SER A 104 -2.98 -9.28 -1.85
CA SER A 104 -2.36 -10.54 -1.40
C SER A 104 -0.93 -10.30 -0.88
N ASP A 105 -0.25 -11.37 -0.48
CA ASP A 105 1.19 -11.36 -0.16
C ASP A 105 2.10 -11.35 -1.40
N VAL A 106 1.55 -11.17 -2.61
CA VAL A 106 2.33 -11.04 -3.86
C VAL A 106 2.06 -9.68 -4.49
N TRP A 107 2.99 -8.75 -4.32
CA TRP A 107 2.86 -7.36 -4.74
C TRP A 107 3.49 -7.15 -6.10
N THR A 108 2.65 -6.82 -7.08
CA THR A 108 3.01 -6.67 -8.50
C THR A 108 2.67 -5.30 -9.07
N ASP A 109 2.06 -4.43 -8.26
CA ASP A 109 1.51 -3.15 -8.66
C ASP A 109 2.35 -1.95 -8.18
N ILE A 110 3.35 -2.20 -7.33
CA ILE A 110 4.33 -1.20 -6.91
C ILE A 110 5.65 -1.53 -7.61
N HIS A 111 6.14 -0.62 -8.44
CA HIS A 111 7.37 -0.83 -9.20
C HIS A 111 8.56 -0.12 -8.56
N ARG A 112 9.75 -0.70 -8.74
CA ARG A 112 11.02 -0.06 -8.34
C ARG A 112 11.21 1.28 -9.07
N ILE A 113 11.89 2.21 -8.41
CA ILE A 113 12.28 3.48 -9.00
C ILE A 113 13.35 3.21 -10.07
N ARG A 114 13.00 3.40 -11.35
CA ARG A 114 13.91 3.16 -12.49
C ARG A 114 14.38 4.45 -13.16
N HIS A 115 13.54 5.48 -13.15
CA HIS A 115 13.83 6.74 -13.83
C HIS A 115 14.57 7.69 -12.89
N ASN A 116 15.69 8.24 -13.35
CA ASN A 116 16.52 9.18 -12.58
C ASN A 116 15.75 10.42 -12.12
N VAL A 117 14.70 10.83 -12.85
CA VAL A 117 13.87 12.00 -12.50
C VAL A 117 13.25 11.91 -11.10
N ARG A 118 13.04 10.70 -10.57
CA ARG A 118 12.41 10.47 -9.25
C ARG A 118 13.32 9.73 -8.28
N ARG A 119 14.56 9.48 -8.70
CA ARG A 119 15.57 8.84 -7.90
C ARG A 119 16.37 9.95 -7.23
N ASP A 120 16.58 9.82 -5.95
CA ASP A 120 17.57 10.63 -5.27
C ASP A 120 18.95 9.99 -5.36
N GLU A 121 19.90 10.60 -4.66
CA GLU A 121 21.30 10.16 -4.62
C GLU A 121 21.46 8.78 -3.96
N HIS A 122 20.44 8.27 -3.26
CA HIS A 122 20.51 6.97 -2.63
C HIS A 122 20.36 5.83 -3.66
N PRO A 123 21.38 4.95 -3.80
CA PRO A 123 21.37 3.92 -4.83
C PRO A 123 20.26 2.88 -4.63
N CYS A 124 19.79 2.68 -3.41
CA CYS A 124 18.77 1.69 -3.09
C CYS A 124 17.47 2.31 -2.55
N GLN A 125 17.09 3.50 -3.05
CA GLN A 125 15.85 4.17 -2.64
C GLN A 125 14.62 3.28 -2.89
N LEU A 126 13.84 3.05 -1.84
CA LEU A 126 12.57 2.32 -1.94
C LEU A 126 11.44 3.25 -2.43
N PRO A 127 10.46 2.74 -3.21
CA PRO A 127 9.28 3.51 -3.59
C PRO A 127 8.44 3.85 -2.37
N ILE A 128 8.04 5.12 -2.22
CA ILE A 128 7.16 5.57 -1.13
C ILE A 128 5.86 4.72 -1.01
N PRO A 129 5.17 4.34 -2.10
CA PRO A 129 3.94 3.53 -1.99
C PRO A 129 4.15 2.16 -1.34
N LEU A 130 5.37 1.61 -1.40
CA LEU A 130 5.72 0.36 -0.72
C LEU A 130 5.61 0.53 0.80
N LEU A 131 6.22 1.60 1.31
CA LEU A 131 6.24 1.91 2.74
C LEU A 131 4.88 2.42 3.21
N GLU A 132 4.18 3.23 2.41
CA GLU A 132 2.82 3.67 2.74
C GLU A 132 1.88 2.47 2.90
N ARG A 133 1.96 1.47 2.02
CA ARG A 133 1.16 0.24 2.15
C ARG A 133 1.46 -0.49 3.45
N ILE A 134 2.73 -0.67 3.79
CA ILE A 134 3.16 -1.33 5.04
C ILE A 134 2.63 -0.55 6.26
N VAL A 135 2.78 0.77 6.28
CA VAL A 135 2.31 1.63 7.38
C VAL A 135 0.79 1.59 7.50
N LEU A 136 0.05 1.72 6.40
CA LEU A 136 -1.41 1.62 6.38
C LEU A 136 -1.90 0.28 6.92
N MET A 137 -1.22 -0.82 6.58
CA MET A 137 -1.61 -2.18 6.95
C MET A 137 -1.35 -2.48 8.43
N SER A 138 -0.46 -1.76 9.12
CA SER A 138 0.11 -2.24 10.40
C SER A 138 0.17 -1.23 11.56
N THR A 139 -0.32 0.00 11.38
CA THR A 139 -0.26 1.08 12.39
C THR A 139 -1.57 1.85 12.44
N ASP A 140 -1.84 2.69 13.43
CA ASP A 140 -2.92 3.70 13.39
C ASP A 140 -2.36 5.12 13.20
N PRO A 141 -3.18 6.10 12.77
CA PRO A 141 -2.78 7.52 12.88
C PRO A 141 -2.28 7.83 14.29
N GLY A 142 -1.17 8.57 14.38
CA GLY A 142 -0.50 8.87 15.66
C GLY A 142 0.39 7.74 16.21
N ASP A 143 0.42 6.54 15.64
CA ASP A 143 1.44 5.55 16.01
C ASP A 143 2.85 6.00 15.58
N ILE A 144 3.87 5.33 16.13
CA ILE A 144 5.28 5.60 15.82
C ILE A 144 5.84 4.50 14.92
N VAL A 145 6.47 4.89 13.82
CA VAL A 145 7.24 4.01 12.92
C VAL A 145 8.72 4.20 13.16
N LEU A 146 9.45 3.11 13.45
CA LEU A 146 10.91 3.14 13.59
C LEU A 146 11.57 2.56 12.35
N ASP A 147 12.54 3.29 11.79
CA ASP A 147 13.47 2.78 10.78
C ASP A 147 14.92 3.00 11.23
N PRO A 148 15.67 1.94 11.59
CA PRO A 148 17.07 2.07 11.99
C PRO A 148 18.04 2.20 10.81
N PHE A 149 17.56 2.12 9.57
CA PHE A 149 18.34 2.22 8.33
C PHE A 149 17.64 3.20 7.37
N LEU A 150 17.44 4.43 7.84
CA LEU A 150 16.50 5.38 7.24
C LEU A 150 16.86 5.77 5.79
N GLY A 151 18.14 5.77 5.44
CA GLY A 151 18.65 6.29 4.17
C GLY A 151 18.18 7.74 3.96
N THR A 152 17.66 8.04 2.77
CA THR A 152 17.10 9.36 2.42
C THR A 152 15.65 9.56 2.89
N GLY A 153 15.15 8.72 3.81
CA GLY A 153 13.92 9.04 4.56
C GLY A 153 12.63 8.44 4.06
N THR A 154 12.62 7.48 3.12
CA THR A 154 11.37 6.93 2.54
C THR A 154 10.36 6.47 3.61
N THR A 155 10.82 5.79 4.66
CA THR A 155 9.93 5.32 5.75
C THR A 155 9.35 6.47 6.56
N ALA A 156 10.15 7.49 6.89
CA ALA A 156 9.69 8.68 7.61
C ALA A 156 8.73 9.52 6.77
N ILE A 157 8.98 9.65 5.46
CA ILE A 157 8.10 10.30 4.50
C ILE A 157 6.73 9.60 4.47
N ALA A 158 6.72 8.27 4.32
CA ALA A 158 5.48 7.48 4.30
C ALA A 158 4.73 7.58 5.63
N ALA A 159 5.43 7.50 6.77
CA ALA A 159 4.82 7.65 8.09
C ALA A 159 4.18 9.02 8.26
N LYS A 160 4.91 10.11 7.98
CA LYS A 160 4.40 11.48 8.09
C LYS A 160 3.24 11.75 7.13
N ALA A 161 3.32 11.29 5.88
CA ALA A 161 2.23 11.41 4.92
C ALA A 161 0.94 10.75 5.42
N LEU A 162 1.07 9.63 6.14
CA LEU A 162 -0.07 8.93 6.72
C LEU A 162 -0.43 9.41 8.12
N GLY A 163 0.07 10.55 8.60
CA GLY A 163 -0.26 11.07 9.93
C GLY A 163 0.27 10.20 11.08
N ARG A 164 1.41 9.53 10.88
CA ARG A 164 2.15 8.80 11.93
C ARG A 164 3.38 9.60 12.34
N HIS A 165 3.80 9.40 13.57
CA HIS A 165 5.12 9.81 14.03
C HIS A 165 6.18 8.82 13.52
N PHE A 166 7.43 9.24 13.50
CA PHE A 166 8.53 8.36 13.12
C PHE A 166 9.78 8.62 13.97
N VAL A 167 10.62 7.61 14.03
CA VAL A 167 12.01 7.69 14.50
C VAL A 167 12.87 7.08 13.41
N GLY A 168 13.79 7.85 12.86
CA GLY A 168 14.72 7.40 11.84
C GLY A 168 16.16 7.49 12.34
N ILE A 169 16.97 6.47 12.08
CA ILE A 169 18.40 6.47 12.37
C ILE A 169 19.13 6.31 11.04
N GLU A 170 20.08 7.20 10.78
CA GLU A 170 20.97 7.14 9.62
C GLU A 170 22.39 7.46 10.08
N LEU A 171 23.34 6.67 9.60
CA LEU A 171 24.75 6.82 9.94
C LEU A 171 25.41 7.88 9.07
N ASP A 172 25.01 7.96 7.80
CA ASP A 172 25.57 8.89 6.84
C ASP A 172 24.96 10.31 7.04
N PRO A 173 25.78 11.33 7.37
CA PRO A 173 25.27 12.68 7.63
C PRO A 173 24.67 13.36 6.40
N GLU A 174 25.12 13.01 5.18
CA GLU A 174 24.58 13.55 3.93
C GLU A 174 23.18 12.98 3.69
N TYR A 175 23.01 11.67 3.83
CA TYR A 175 21.68 11.03 3.74
C TYR A 175 20.73 11.52 4.83
N ALA A 176 21.23 11.72 6.06
CA ALA A 176 20.43 12.29 7.14
C ALA A 176 19.95 13.72 6.82
N SER A 177 20.81 14.56 6.23
CA SER A 177 20.44 15.91 5.79
C SER A 177 19.39 15.88 4.69
N LEU A 178 19.60 15.07 3.64
CA LEU A 178 18.64 14.89 2.55
C LEU A 178 17.29 14.36 3.05
N ALA A 179 17.30 13.41 3.98
CA ALA A 179 16.09 12.87 4.60
C ALA A 179 15.32 13.99 5.31
N LYS A 180 16.00 14.81 6.12
CA LYS A 180 15.39 15.93 6.85
C LYS A 180 14.70 16.91 5.91
N ASP A 181 15.38 17.37 4.87
CA ASP A 181 14.85 18.32 3.89
C ASP A 181 13.60 17.78 3.17
N LYS A 182 13.59 16.48 2.86
CA LYS A 182 12.43 15.84 2.22
C LYS A 182 11.26 15.73 3.18
N ILE A 183 11.52 15.25 4.39
CA ILE A 183 10.50 15.06 5.43
C ILE A 183 9.81 16.39 5.75
N GLU A 184 10.54 17.50 5.82
CA GLU A 184 9.97 18.84 6.08
C GLU A 184 8.90 19.22 5.05
N LYS A 185 9.09 18.85 3.78
CA LYS A 185 8.17 19.15 2.68
C LYS A 185 6.94 18.24 2.62
N VAL A 186 6.94 17.12 3.36
CA VAL A 186 5.83 16.15 3.35
C VAL A 186 4.58 16.74 3.99
N ARG A 187 3.45 16.52 3.32
CA ARG A 187 2.10 16.81 3.81
C ARG A 187 1.31 15.53 3.92
N GLU A 188 0.30 15.56 4.77
CA GLU A 188 -0.61 14.43 4.93
C GLU A 188 -1.36 14.10 3.63
N THR A 189 -1.49 12.81 3.36
CA THR A 189 -2.15 12.24 2.19
C THR A 189 -3.51 11.67 2.60
N THR A 190 -4.54 12.50 2.51
CA THR A 190 -5.92 12.12 2.84
C THR A 190 -6.87 12.23 1.65
N TYR A 191 -7.86 11.35 1.58
CA TYR A 191 -9.00 11.43 0.69
C TYR A 191 -10.30 11.38 1.51
N GLN A 192 -11.16 12.38 1.36
CA GLN A 192 -12.40 12.53 2.16
C GLN A 192 -12.20 12.36 3.68
N GLY A 193 -11.07 12.85 4.21
CA GLY A 193 -10.73 12.76 5.63
C GLY A 193 -10.05 11.45 6.08
N TYR A 194 -9.83 10.50 5.17
CA TYR A 194 -9.16 9.22 5.48
C TYR A 194 -7.77 9.16 4.87
N PHE A 195 -6.80 8.60 5.60
CA PHE A 195 -5.43 8.44 5.11
C PHE A 195 -5.35 7.39 4.00
N VAL A 196 -4.69 7.75 2.91
CA VAL A 196 -4.52 6.88 1.73
C VAL A 196 -3.11 7.01 1.17
N SER A 197 -2.63 5.94 0.55
CA SER A 197 -1.39 5.94 -0.22
C SER A 197 -1.67 6.57 -1.57
N TYR A 198 -0.97 7.67 -1.89
CA TYR A 198 -1.10 8.39 -3.15
C TYR A 198 0.19 8.27 -3.96
N PHE A 199 0.07 7.99 -5.26
CA PHE A 199 1.21 7.98 -6.18
C PHE A 199 0.80 8.50 -7.55
N LEU A 200 1.50 9.53 -8.04
CA LEU A 200 1.25 10.16 -9.35
C LEU A 200 -0.21 10.59 -9.54
N GLY A 201 -0.73 11.31 -8.55
CA GLY A 201 -2.13 11.76 -8.49
C GLY A 201 -3.13 10.67 -8.10
N LYS A 202 -2.77 9.39 -8.14
CA LYS A 202 -3.69 8.26 -7.98
C LYS A 202 -3.61 7.63 -6.59
N ILE A 203 -4.76 7.24 -6.03
CA ILE A 203 -4.79 6.42 -4.82
C ILE A 203 -4.28 5.04 -5.20
N GLN A 204 -3.14 4.65 -4.65
CA GLN A 204 -2.52 3.35 -4.87
C GLN A 204 -3.05 2.31 -3.87
N SER A 205 -3.20 2.70 -2.61
CA SER A 205 -3.64 1.80 -1.53
C SER A 205 -4.53 2.53 -0.53
N ILE A 206 -5.56 1.83 -0.03
CA ILE A 206 -6.48 2.31 1.02
C ILE A 206 -6.86 1.13 1.92
N ARG A 207 -7.22 1.39 3.18
CA ARG A 207 -7.77 0.35 4.04
C ARG A 207 -9.18 -0.02 3.63
N ASP A 208 -9.47 -1.31 3.65
CA ASP A 208 -10.83 -1.82 3.42
C ASP A 208 -11.85 -1.16 4.34
N VAL A 209 -11.55 -1.07 5.63
CA VAL A 209 -12.42 -0.44 6.63
C VAL A 209 -12.76 1.03 6.32
N ASP A 210 -11.86 1.76 5.66
CA ASP A 210 -12.09 3.16 5.27
C ASP A 210 -12.87 3.25 3.96
N THR A 211 -12.76 2.24 3.08
CA THR A 211 -13.52 2.23 1.82
C THR A 211 -15.03 2.23 2.03
N THR A 212 -15.52 1.61 3.10
CA THR A 212 -16.96 1.58 3.43
C THR A 212 -17.53 2.96 3.76
N LYS A 213 -16.67 3.92 4.13
CA LYS A 213 -17.04 5.29 4.51
C LYS A 213 -16.85 6.28 3.37
N ILE A 214 -15.98 5.94 2.42
CA ILE A 214 -15.63 6.79 1.26
C ILE A 214 -16.47 6.42 0.05
N PHE A 215 -16.70 5.13 -0.15
CA PHE A 215 -17.42 4.61 -1.29
C PHE A 215 -18.78 4.08 -0.85
N PRO A 216 -19.80 4.24 -1.69
CA PRO A 216 -21.13 3.69 -1.46
C PRO A 216 -21.04 2.18 -1.21
N PRO A 217 -21.88 1.64 -0.30
CA PRO A 217 -21.88 0.21 -0.01
C PRO A 217 -22.18 -0.60 -1.28
N GLN A 218 -21.50 -1.74 -1.41
CA GLN A 218 -21.81 -2.68 -2.48
C GLN A 218 -23.16 -3.35 -2.22
N LEU A 219 -24.10 -3.11 -3.11
CA LEU A 219 -25.32 -3.89 -3.15
C LEU A 219 -24.99 -5.33 -3.56
N THR A 220 -25.42 -6.29 -2.77
CA THR A 220 -25.42 -7.72 -3.09
C THR A 220 -26.27 -7.99 -4.32
N SER A 221 -26.05 -9.12 -5.01
CA SER A 221 -26.88 -9.50 -6.15
C SER A 221 -28.37 -9.64 -5.77
N ILE A 222 -28.68 -9.96 -4.51
CA ILE A 222 -30.05 -10.01 -3.97
C ILE A 222 -30.63 -8.60 -3.83
N GLU A 223 -29.88 -7.66 -3.26
CA GLU A 223 -30.32 -6.26 -3.14
C GLU A 223 -30.51 -5.61 -4.52
N LYS A 224 -29.61 -5.89 -5.46
CA LYS A 224 -29.75 -5.46 -6.86
C LYS A 224 -31.00 -6.06 -7.51
N LYS A 225 -31.33 -7.32 -7.23
CA LYS A 225 -32.53 -7.97 -7.73
C LYS A 225 -33.80 -7.33 -7.13
N ARG A 226 -33.84 -7.16 -5.80
CA ARG A 226 -34.95 -6.49 -5.10
C ARG A 226 -35.15 -5.04 -5.55
N MET A 227 -34.08 -4.31 -5.79
CA MET A 227 -34.17 -2.93 -6.30
C MET A 227 -34.65 -2.85 -7.74
N ARG A 228 -34.32 -3.83 -8.59
CA ARG A 228 -34.90 -3.93 -9.96
C ARG A 228 -36.38 -4.26 -9.92
N GLU A 229 -36.79 -5.12 -8.98
CA GLU A 229 -38.19 -5.49 -8.77
C GLU A 229 -39.02 -4.32 -8.19
N ASN A 230 -38.41 -3.46 -7.35
CA ASN A 230 -39.04 -2.27 -6.76
C ASN A 230 -38.88 -0.99 -7.61
N GLY A 231 -38.13 -1.03 -8.71
CA GLY A 231 -37.66 0.13 -9.48
C GLY A 231 -38.66 0.79 -10.43
N ASN A 232 -39.96 0.50 -10.33
CA ASN A 232 -41.01 1.21 -11.08
C ASN A 232 -41.36 2.60 -10.51
N ASN A 233 -40.68 3.06 -9.44
CA ASN A 233 -40.81 4.42 -8.91
C ASN A 233 -39.46 5.16 -9.02
N GLY A 234 -39.38 6.15 -9.92
CA GLY A 234 -38.18 6.78 -10.48
C GLY A 234 -37.24 7.59 -9.55
N HIS A 235 -37.11 7.24 -8.27
CA HIS A 235 -36.12 7.86 -7.36
C HIS A 235 -34.79 7.09 -7.22
N SER A 236 -34.75 5.78 -7.53
CA SER A 236 -33.55 4.94 -7.33
C SER A 236 -32.49 5.02 -8.45
N HIS A 237 -32.78 5.71 -9.56
CA HIS A 237 -31.88 5.79 -10.71
C HIS A 237 -30.74 6.80 -10.52
N ASN A 238 -30.97 7.86 -9.73
CA ASN A 238 -30.01 8.97 -9.55
C ASN A 238 -28.82 8.59 -8.65
N GLU A 239 -29.05 7.86 -7.55
CA GLU A 239 -27.97 7.35 -6.69
C GLU A 239 -27.04 6.40 -7.49
N TYR A 240 -27.60 5.56 -8.37
CA TYR A 240 -26.82 4.59 -9.16
C TYR A 240 -25.86 5.24 -10.18
N GLU A 241 -26.26 6.37 -10.77
CA GLU A 241 -25.42 7.18 -11.67
C GLU A 241 -24.33 7.93 -10.91
N GLU A 242 -24.61 8.45 -9.71
CA GLU A 242 -23.59 9.07 -8.85
C GLU A 242 -22.52 8.07 -8.41
N ILE A 243 -22.91 6.85 -8.03
CA ILE A 243 -22.00 5.77 -7.63
C ILE A 243 -21.07 5.36 -8.79
N LYS A 244 -21.61 5.28 -10.02
CA LYS A 244 -20.81 5.01 -11.23
C LYS A 244 -19.86 6.16 -11.58
N ASN A 245 -20.35 7.41 -11.53
CA ASN A 245 -19.58 8.59 -11.91
C ASN A 245 -18.48 8.97 -10.90
N VAL A 246 -18.68 8.70 -9.60
CA VAL A 246 -17.64 8.85 -8.57
C VAL A 246 -16.45 7.92 -8.87
N VAL A 247 -16.71 6.69 -9.34
CA VAL A 247 -15.68 5.69 -9.68
C VAL A 247 -15.04 5.93 -11.06
N GLN A 248 -15.78 6.50 -12.03
CA GLN A 248 -15.40 6.41 -13.45
C GLN A 248 -14.53 7.54 -14.02
N THR A 249 -14.44 8.75 -13.44
CA THR A 249 -13.73 9.82 -14.18
C THR A 249 -13.09 10.97 -13.38
N LYS A 250 -13.25 11.08 -12.05
CA LYS A 250 -12.76 12.27 -11.31
C LYS A 250 -12.09 12.03 -9.95
N LEU A 251 -11.74 10.80 -9.59
CA LEU A 251 -11.23 10.51 -8.23
C LEU A 251 -9.80 11.00 -7.94
N LEU A 252 -8.95 11.26 -8.94
CA LEU A 252 -7.51 11.01 -8.74
C LEU A 252 -6.54 12.01 -9.39
N GLU A 253 -6.78 13.32 -9.28
CA GLU A 253 -5.73 14.29 -9.61
C GLU A 253 -5.63 15.38 -8.53
N LYS A 254 -4.60 15.26 -7.70
CA LYS A 254 -4.00 16.40 -6.98
C LYS A 254 -2.56 16.56 -7.46
N ARG A 255 -2.11 17.82 -7.54
CA ARG A 255 -0.73 18.21 -7.88
C ARG A 255 0.26 17.40 -7.04
N ASP A 256 1.36 16.94 -7.68
CA ASP A 256 2.40 16.08 -7.10
C ASP A 256 2.68 16.41 -5.63
N ILE A 257 2.29 15.49 -4.74
CA ILE A 257 2.49 15.59 -3.28
C ILE A 257 3.97 15.34 -2.94
N TYR A 258 4.66 14.60 -3.81
CA TYR A 258 6.09 14.32 -3.74
C TYR A 258 6.82 15.17 -4.77
N LYS A 259 7.04 16.46 -4.48
CA LYS A 259 8.09 17.22 -5.16
C LYS A 259 9.43 16.83 -4.53
N VAL A 260 10.03 15.76 -5.04
CA VAL A 260 11.44 15.43 -4.78
C VAL A 260 12.29 16.38 -5.61
#